data_AF-A0A8J5XCQ4-F1
#
_entry.id   AF-A0A8J5XCQ4-F1
#
_cell.length_a   1.000
_cell.length_b   1.000
_cell.length_c   1.000
_cell.angle_alpha   90.00
_cell.angle_beta   90.00
_cell.angle_gamma   90.00
#
_symmetry.space_group_name_H-M   'P 1'
#
loop_
_entity.id
_entity.type
_entity.pdbx_description
1 polymer ?
#
loop_
_entity_poly.entity_id
_entity_poly.type
_entity_poly.pdbx_seq_one_letter_code
_entity_poly.pdbx_strand_id
1 'polypeptide(L)'
;MASMSTFAPRRALPRVEPEASAPADASSQAISERIGALIAIHRRRRRHVQLPLVALAASLVLVGFALFALHLARPGLLPFNFRWAYALLIVGGWLIGLGAMPGDEAYMRALLLSEVVIGTVVSVRQLPLTMRAMRLLYAALVHAEQVAPKELVRMCVSAITWCLSTGVVMLCTIAIPCYLLLASHARILSAFRLNGLAFEQLCVMLSMLGAQYVLFALIETLRDPIEPELIAVFCSLALLAIGLAFVGLRDDRLRSRVHGFLALRGHDVTDAAGIAEMLNGVKASQVLESAASSFRAVTLDELTLDHLRSAPRRRSSVRLSSRRVLHAVVWPFGRLRRSPVAASADSAQHELELEADTASVSTRGSDVAGRRPATEISRPARLGSVDVFVSHSWHDPPAAKWEALHAWGAQFRATHGREPLIWFDRCCIDQANIAAQLPALPVYLAGCNKLLVLLGPSYFSRLWCVVELYIFYQAHLPTPPEDKIVLLPLATPWATTETRSPLRSHRRSSARAARMSELRPSLVAHAPDGAGMGTDERQKARSAALVAAAHFDVRDARAALPSDADRLLAVIESQRDGADAFSPWIRSLVVSKLLGTYH
;
A
#
# COMPACT_ATOMS: atom_id res chain seq x y z
N MET A 1 67.26 6.67 59.45
CA MET A 1 66.79 7.82 58.64
C MET A 1 65.73 7.28 57.68
N ALA A 2 64.45 7.32 58.10
CA ALA A 2 63.40 8.20 57.55
C ALA A 2 63.06 7.84 56.09
N SER A 3 61.88 7.36 55.72
CA SER A 3 60.56 7.99 55.95
C SER A 3 59.44 6.96 55.77
N MET A 4 58.51 6.93 56.73
CA MET A 4 57.24 6.21 56.72
C MET A 4 56.16 7.10 56.08
N SER A 5 55.28 6.53 55.24
CA SER A 5 53.95 7.11 54.98
C SER A 5 52.85 6.11 55.34
N THR A 6 52.11 6.47 56.37
CA THR A 6 50.97 5.77 56.96
C THR A 6 49.71 5.98 56.11
N PHE A 7 49.07 4.88 55.69
CA PHE A 7 47.72 4.89 55.15
C PHE A 7 46.70 4.96 56.31
N ALA A 8 45.97 6.08 56.40
CA ALA A 8 44.84 6.24 57.31
C ALA A 8 43.55 5.64 56.69
N PRO A 9 42.64 5.06 57.48
CA PRO A 9 41.36 4.54 56.97
C PRO A 9 40.40 5.70 56.64
N ARG A 10 39.80 5.66 55.45
CA ARG A 10 38.77 6.61 55.00
C ARG A 10 37.57 6.59 55.96
N ARG A 11 37.24 7.75 56.52
CA ARG A 11 35.96 8.03 57.18
C ARG A 11 34.80 7.75 56.22
N ALA A 12 33.83 6.96 56.69
CA ALA A 12 32.55 6.77 56.02
C ALA A 12 31.80 8.10 55.90
N LEU A 13 31.41 8.47 54.68
CA LEU A 13 30.50 9.58 54.42
C LEU A 13 29.09 9.21 54.91
N PRO A 14 28.32 10.17 55.46
CA PRO A 14 26.95 9.92 55.88
C PRO A 14 26.10 9.55 54.66
N ARG A 15 25.28 8.50 54.86
CA ARG A 15 24.32 7.98 53.89
C ARG A 15 23.26 9.06 53.66
N VAL A 16 23.30 9.71 52.49
CA VAL A 16 22.21 10.59 52.04
C VAL A 16 21.05 9.69 51.66
N GLU A 17 19.95 9.77 52.43
CA GLU A 17 18.69 9.13 52.07
C GLU A 17 18.14 9.76 50.79
N PRO A 18 17.65 8.96 49.83
CA PRO A 18 17.06 9.50 48.62
C PRO A 18 15.72 10.17 48.98
N GLU A 19 15.65 11.49 48.78
CA GLU A 19 14.38 12.21 48.72
C GLU A 19 13.45 11.53 47.73
N ALA A 20 12.25 11.19 48.21
CA ALA A 20 11.19 10.59 47.42
C ALA A 20 10.85 11.50 46.23
N SER A 21 11.26 11.08 45.04
CA SER A 21 10.86 11.71 43.78
C SER A 21 9.35 11.59 43.63
N ALA A 22 8.66 12.74 43.69
CA ALA A 22 7.24 12.84 43.37
C ALA A 22 6.99 12.36 41.91
N PRO A 23 5.85 11.69 41.63
CA PRO A 23 5.61 11.06 40.34
C PRO A 23 5.42 12.10 39.23
N ALA A 24 6.34 12.10 38.26
CA ALA A 24 6.34 13.00 37.10
C ALA A 24 5.13 12.77 36.15
N ASP A 25 4.42 11.65 36.28
CA ASP A 25 3.37 11.24 35.34
C ASP A 25 2.04 12.00 35.50
N ALA A 26 1.75 12.55 36.68
CA ALA A 26 0.51 13.31 36.91
C ALA A 26 0.47 14.64 36.13
N SER A 27 1.64 15.24 35.84
CA SER A 27 1.72 16.51 35.12
C SER A 27 1.47 16.37 33.62
N SER A 28 1.94 15.28 33.01
CA SER A 28 1.79 15.01 31.57
C SER A 28 0.33 14.73 31.20
N GLN A 29 -0.37 13.96 32.03
CA GLN A 29 -1.78 13.66 31.84
C GLN A 29 -2.65 14.94 31.96
N ALA A 30 -2.38 15.78 32.96
CA ALA A 30 -3.08 17.05 33.14
C ALA A 30 -2.86 18.04 31.98
N ILE A 31 -1.67 18.03 31.36
CA ILE A 31 -1.38 18.84 30.16
C ILE A 31 -2.13 18.30 28.94
N SER A 32 -2.16 16.98 28.74
CA SER A 32 -2.90 16.34 27.64
C SER A 32 -4.40 16.61 27.72
N GLU A 33 -4.99 16.51 28.91
CA GLU A 33 -6.41 16.81 29.15
C GLU A 33 -6.74 18.29 28.90
N ARG A 34 -5.86 19.21 29.32
CA ARG A 34 -6.01 20.65 29.03
C ARG A 34 -5.94 20.97 27.54
N ILE A 35 -5.02 20.32 26.80
CA ILE A 35 -4.93 20.48 25.33
C ILE A 35 -6.19 19.93 24.66
N GLY A 36 -6.68 18.76 25.08
CA GLY A 36 -7.92 18.18 24.59
C GLY A 36 -9.14 19.09 24.81
N ALA A 37 -9.26 19.69 26.00
CA ALA A 37 -10.32 20.63 26.32
C ALA A 37 -10.25 21.92 25.48
N LEU A 38 -9.06 22.47 25.25
CA LEU A 38 -8.87 23.65 24.41
C LEU A 38 -9.21 23.37 22.94
N ILE A 39 -8.85 22.19 22.41
CA ILE A 39 -9.23 21.75 21.06
C ILE A 39 -10.75 21.61 20.95
N ALA A 40 -11.41 21.04 21.97
CA ALA A 40 -12.87 20.90 21.99
C ALA A 40 -13.59 22.27 22.01
N ILE A 41 -13.11 23.23 22.82
CA ILE A 41 -13.64 24.60 22.87
C ILE A 41 -13.44 25.31 21.53
N HIS A 42 -12.26 25.17 20.90
CA HIS A 42 -11.98 25.77 19.59
C HIS A 42 -12.88 25.17 18.49
N ARG A 43 -13.09 23.85 18.49
CA ARG A 43 -14.02 23.17 17.57
C ARG A 43 -15.46 23.64 17.76
N ARG A 44 -15.90 23.85 19.01
CA ARG A 44 -17.27 24.31 19.32
C ARG A 44 -17.50 25.76 18.89
N ARG A 45 -16.57 26.68 19.18
CA ARG A 45 -16.66 28.08 18.72
C ARG A 45 -16.64 28.20 17.19
N ARG A 46 -15.85 27.37 16.48
CA ARG A 46 -15.83 27.35 15.01
C ARG A 46 -17.15 26.88 14.39
N ARG A 47 -17.76 25.82 14.92
CA ARG A 47 -19.06 25.32 14.41
C ARG A 47 -20.17 26.37 14.47
N HIS A 48 -20.16 27.23 15.51
CA HIS A 48 -21.15 28.30 15.64
C HIS A 48 -21.00 29.43 14.60
N VAL A 49 -19.83 29.61 14.00
CA VAL A 49 -19.58 30.64 12.97
C VAL A 49 -19.72 30.08 11.55
N GLN A 50 -19.42 28.80 11.33
CA GLN A 50 -19.45 28.18 10.00
C GLN A 50 -20.85 27.83 9.49
N LEU A 51 -21.75 27.33 10.36
CA LEU A 51 -23.10 26.95 9.95
C LEU A 51 -23.90 28.11 9.31
N PRO A 52 -23.90 29.33 9.90
CA PRO A 52 -24.59 30.48 9.31
C PRO A 52 -24.00 30.90 7.96
N LEU A 53 -22.67 30.80 7.79
CA LEU A 53 -21.99 31.22 6.57
C LEU A 53 -22.30 30.27 5.40
N VAL A 54 -22.31 28.96 5.65
CA VAL A 54 -22.66 27.94 4.66
C VAL A 54 -24.14 28.04 4.27
N ALA A 55 -25.03 28.28 5.23
CA ALA A 55 -26.46 28.47 4.98
C ALA A 55 -26.74 29.73 4.13
N LEU A 56 -26.07 30.85 4.43
CA LEU A 56 -26.15 32.07 3.64
C LEU A 56 -25.66 31.84 2.21
N ALA A 57 -24.52 31.16 2.05
CA ALA A 57 -23.92 30.92 0.75
C ALA A 57 -24.75 29.95 -0.12
N ALA A 58 -25.31 28.89 0.47
CA ALA A 58 -26.26 28.00 -0.20
C ALA A 58 -27.53 28.75 -0.67
N SER A 59 -28.02 29.68 0.16
CA SER A 59 -29.18 30.52 -0.19
C SER A 59 -28.87 31.44 -1.38
N LEU A 60 -27.68 32.03 -1.44
CA LEU A 60 -27.25 32.87 -2.57
C LEU A 60 -27.13 32.08 -3.88
N VAL A 61 -26.62 30.84 -3.82
CA VAL A 61 -26.54 29.94 -4.98
C VAL A 61 -27.94 29.57 -5.49
N LEU A 62 -28.86 29.20 -4.59
CA LEU A 62 -30.24 28.87 -4.95
C LEU A 62 -30.97 30.05 -5.58
N VAL A 63 -30.81 31.26 -5.03
CA VAL A 63 -31.37 32.49 -5.62
C VAL A 63 -30.75 32.75 -7.00
N GLY A 64 -29.44 32.57 -7.16
CA GLY A 64 -28.76 32.68 -8.45
C GLY A 64 -29.32 31.73 -9.51
N PHE A 65 -29.53 30.46 -9.15
CA PHE A 65 -30.15 29.47 -10.04
C PHE A 65 -31.61 29.79 -10.38
N ALA A 66 -32.41 30.22 -9.40
CA ALA A 66 -33.80 30.59 -9.62
C ALA A 66 -33.93 31.79 -10.57
N LEU A 67 -33.10 32.82 -10.40
CA LEU A 67 -33.04 33.98 -11.28
C LEU A 67 -32.57 33.59 -12.70
N PHE A 68 -31.61 32.67 -12.81
CA PHE A 68 -31.13 32.16 -14.09
C PHE A 68 -32.22 31.36 -14.83
N ALA A 69 -32.90 30.45 -14.13
CA ALA A 69 -33.99 29.66 -14.69
C ALA A 69 -35.17 30.54 -15.13
N LEU A 70 -35.52 31.55 -14.33
CA LEU A 70 -36.59 32.51 -14.67
C LEU A 70 -36.23 33.35 -15.91
N HIS A 71 -34.96 33.74 -16.07
CA HIS A 71 -34.49 34.45 -17.25
C HIS A 71 -34.54 33.59 -18.52
N LEU A 72 -34.17 32.30 -18.43
CA LEU A 72 -34.29 31.36 -19.53
C LEU A 72 -35.75 31.12 -19.93
N ALA A 73 -36.64 31.02 -18.95
CA ALA A 73 -38.05 30.78 -19.20
C ALA A 73 -38.78 32.00 -19.79
N ARG A 74 -38.37 33.22 -19.43
CA ARG A 74 -39.02 34.47 -19.88
C ARG A 74 -37.99 35.58 -20.16
N PRO A 75 -37.32 35.56 -21.31
CA PRO A 75 -36.39 36.63 -21.69
C PRO A 75 -37.13 37.96 -21.81
N GLY A 76 -36.81 38.91 -20.91
CA GLY A 76 -37.40 40.26 -20.86
C GLY A 76 -38.23 40.57 -19.62
N LEU A 77 -38.57 39.57 -18.79
CA LEU A 77 -39.44 39.77 -17.61
C LEU A 77 -38.76 40.51 -16.44
N LEU A 78 -37.43 40.47 -16.39
CA LEU A 78 -36.64 41.12 -15.36
C LEU A 78 -35.77 42.21 -16.01
N PRO A 79 -35.81 43.48 -15.53
CA PRO A 79 -34.86 44.51 -15.94
C PRO A 79 -33.44 44.24 -15.38
N PHE A 80 -33.25 43.11 -14.70
CA PHE A 80 -31.99 42.71 -14.10
C PHE A 80 -30.97 42.25 -15.13
N ASN A 81 -29.80 42.87 -15.08
CA ASN A 81 -28.64 42.50 -15.88
C ASN A 81 -28.17 41.09 -15.46
N PHE A 82 -28.06 40.17 -16.42
CA PHE A 82 -27.60 38.76 -16.24
C PHE A 82 -26.34 38.62 -15.37
N ARG A 83 -25.51 39.68 -15.37
CA ARG A 83 -24.33 39.86 -14.51
C ARG A 83 -24.60 39.65 -13.02
N TRP A 84 -25.81 39.93 -12.52
CA TRP A 84 -26.13 39.78 -11.09
C TRP A 84 -26.45 38.34 -10.68
N ALA A 85 -27.21 37.59 -11.48
CA ALA A 85 -27.42 36.15 -11.23
C ALA A 85 -26.09 35.39 -11.29
N TYR A 86 -25.23 35.79 -12.24
CA TYR A 86 -23.88 35.27 -12.38
C TYR A 86 -22.97 35.64 -11.20
N ALA A 87 -23.01 36.91 -10.74
CA ALA A 87 -22.29 37.36 -9.56
C ALA A 87 -22.75 36.62 -8.29
N LEU A 88 -24.04 36.34 -8.15
CA LEU A 88 -24.58 35.58 -7.02
C LEU A 88 -24.13 34.11 -7.02
N LEU A 89 -24.04 33.48 -8.19
CA LEU A 89 -23.50 32.12 -8.32
C LEU A 89 -22.00 32.07 -7.99
N ILE A 90 -21.22 33.04 -8.48
CA ILE A 90 -19.78 33.12 -8.18
C ILE A 90 -19.55 33.42 -6.70
N VAL A 91 -20.18 34.46 -6.16
CA VAL A 91 -20.03 34.86 -4.75
C VAL A 91 -20.55 33.75 -3.83
N GLY A 92 -21.66 33.11 -4.17
CA GLY A 92 -22.18 31.95 -3.43
C GLY A 92 -21.21 30.76 -3.44
N GLY A 93 -20.66 30.40 -4.60
CA GLY A 93 -19.65 29.33 -4.71
C GLY A 93 -18.36 29.64 -3.94
N TRP A 94 -17.88 30.88 -4.01
CA TRP A 94 -16.71 31.34 -3.25
C TRP A 94 -16.96 31.38 -1.74
N LEU A 95 -18.14 31.81 -1.28
CA LEU A 95 -18.48 31.83 0.15
C LEU A 95 -18.69 30.41 0.72
N ILE A 96 -19.25 29.48 -0.06
CA ILE A 96 -19.26 28.05 0.28
C ILE A 96 -17.81 27.56 0.43
N GLY A 97 -16.92 27.99 -0.47
CA GLY A 97 -15.52 27.59 -0.44
C GLY A 97 -14.67 28.17 0.68
N LEU A 98 -14.96 29.41 1.10
CA LEU A 98 -14.32 30.01 2.27
C LEU A 98 -14.85 29.41 3.59
N GLY A 99 -16.08 28.90 3.60
CA GLY A 99 -16.70 28.23 4.75
C GLY A 99 -16.31 26.75 4.92
N ALA A 100 -15.97 26.06 3.82
CA ALA A 100 -15.63 24.64 3.81
C ALA A 100 -14.12 24.41 3.99
N MET A 101 -13.75 23.32 4.67
CA MET A 101 -12.34 22.99 4.89
C MET A 101 -11.69 22.51 3.59
N PRO A 102 -10.44 22.89 3.29
CA PRO A 102 -9.64 22.21 2.27
C PRO A 102 -9.49 20.73 2.71
N GLY A 103 -10.23 19.84 2.05
CA GLY A 103 -10.31 18.42 2.38
C GLY A 103 -11.73 17.85 2.43
N ASP A 104 -12.78 18.67 2.41
CA ASP A 104 -14.17 18.17 2.35
C ASP A 104 -14.54 17.79 0.91
N GLU A 105 -14.98 16.55 0.71
CA GLU A 105 -15.37 16.00 -0.59
C GLU A 105 -16.55 16.78 -1.20
N ALA A 106 -17.47 17.28 -0.37
CA ALA A 106 -18.60 18.08 -0.82
C ALA A 106 -18.14 19.45 -1.38
N TYR A 107 -17.08 20.02 -0.83
CA TYR A 107 -16.48 21.27 -1.30
C TYR A 107 -15.85 21.12 -2.68
N MET A 108 -15.04 20.07 -2.87
CA MET A 108 -14.42 19.81 -4.17
C MET A 108 -15.47 19.53 -5.25
N ARG A 109 -16.54 18.79 -4.91
CA ARG A 109 -17.67 18.55 -5.84
C ARG A 109 -18.41 19.83 -6.21
N ALA A 110 -18.69 20.72 -5.26
CA ALA A 110 -19.40 21.97 -5.51
C ALA A 110 -18.58 22.95 -6.37
N LEU A 111 -17.28 23.07 -6.07
CA LEU A 111 -16.37 23.93 -6.83
C LEU A 111 -16.22 23.44 -8.28
N LEU A 112 -15.98 22.13 -8.47
CA LEU A 112 -15.82 21.54 -9.80
C LEU A 112 -17.11 21.65 -10.62
N LEU A 113 -18.27 21.38 -10.00
CA LEU A 113 -19.56 21.49 -10.68
C LEU A 113 -19.83 22.93 -11.11
N SER A 114 -19.48 23.92 -10.27
CA SER A 114 -19.63 25.33 -10.62
C SER A 114 -18.75 25.72 -11.79
N GLU A 115 -17.48 25.30 -11.82
CA GLU A 115 -16.55 25.59 -12.92
C GLU A 115 -16.95 24.89 -14.22
N VAL A 116 -17.37 23.62 -14.17
CA VAL A 116 -17.83 22.87 -15.35
C VAL A 116 -19.11 23.49 -15.92
N VAL A 117 -20.08 23.85 -15.07
CA VAL A 117 -21.33 24.48 -15.52
C VAL A 117 -21.04 25.86 -16.11
N ILE A 118 -20.20 26.67 -15.46
CA ILE A 118 -19.81 28.00 -15.94
C ILE A 118 -19.08 27.89 -17.28
N GLY A 119 -18.07 27.04 -17.40
CA GLY A 119 -17.29 26.85 -18.62
C GLY A 119 -18.16 26.34 -19.78
N THR A 120 -19.08 25.42 -19.52
CA THR A 120 -19.99 24.86 -20.53
C THR A 120 -21.00 25.90 -21.01
N VAL A 121 -21.63 26.65 -20.10
CA VAL A 121 -22.61 27.68 -20.45
C VAL A 121 -21.98 28.84 -21.23
N VAL A 122 -20.77 29.26 -20.84
CA VAL A 122 -20.01 30.30 -21.57
C VAL A 122 -19.64 29.81 -22.97
N SER A 123 -19.15 28.57 -23.10
CA SER A 123 -18.72 28.00 -24.38
C SER A 123 -19.88 27.80 -25.36
N VAL A 124 -21.02 27.27 -24.88
CA VAL A 124 -22.21 27.03 -25.72
C VAL A 124 -22.82 28.34 -26.24
N ARG A 125 -22.77 29.42 -25.46
CA ARG A 125 -23.36 30.72 -25.88
C ARG A 125 -22.43 31.54 -26.77
N GLN A 126 -21.11 31.33 -26.66
CA GLN A 126 -20.12 31.96 -27.54
C GLN A 126 -20.10 31.29 -28.93
N LEU A 127 -20.40 29.98 -29.02
CA LEU A 127 -20.31 29.19 -30.26
C LEU A 127 -21.06 29.81 -31.47
N PRO A 128 -22.31 30.29 -31.37
CA PRO A 128 -23.00 30.91 -32.52
C PRO A 128 -22.39 32.25 -32.94
N LEU A 129 -21.80 32.98 -31.99
CA LEU A 129 -21.09 34.24 -32.24
C LEU A 129 -19.75 33.98 -32.91
N THR A 130 -19.00 32.97 -32.45
CA THR A 130 -17.79 32.45 -33.10
C THR A 130 -18.05 32.05 -34.55
N MET A 131 -19.10 31.26 -34.76
CA MET A 131 -19.49 30.78 -36.09
C MET A 131 -19.93 31.93 -37.01
N ARG A 132 -20.61 32.95 -36.50
CA ARG A 132 -20.93 34.17 -37.27
C ARG A 132 -19.68 34.98 -37.60
N ALA A 133 -18.77 35.18 -36.65
CA ALA A 133 -17.53 35.92 -36.85
C ALA A 133 -16.63 35.22 -37.88
N MET A 134 -16.49 33.89 -37.80
CA MET A 134 -15.75 33.11 -38.79
C MET A 134 -16.40 33.13 -40.18
N ARG A 135 -17.73 33.06 -40.28
CA ARG A 135 -18.43 33.20 -41.57
C ARG A 135 -18.24 34.59 -42.18
N LEU A 136 -18.26 35.64 -41.36
CA LEU A 136 -18.01 37.01 -41.81
C LEU A 136 -16.56 37.20 -42.26
N LEU A 137 -15.60 36.64 -41.52
CA LEU A 137 -14.18 36.68 -41.89
C LEU A 137 -13.90 35.88 -43.17
N TYR A 138 -14.53 34.71 -43.32
CA TYR A 138 -14.43 33.90 -44.52
C TYR A 138 -15.05 34.59 -45.73
N ALA A 139 -16.26 35.13 -45.60
CA ALA A 139 -16.91 35.90 -46.67
C ALA A 139 -16.09 37.15 -47.05
N ALA A 140 -15.46 37.81 -46.07
CA ALA A 140 -14.55 38.93 -46.30
C ALA A 140 -13.28 38.54 -47.06
N LEU A 141 -12.72 37.37 -46.77
CA LEU A 141 -11.54 36.85 -47.45
C LEU A 141 -11.86 36.40 -48.88
N VAL A 142 -13.01 35.77 -49.09
CA VAL A 142 -13.46 35.30 -50.41
C VAL A 142 -13.85 36.45 -51.34
N HIS A 143 -14.40 37.54 -50.80
CA HIS A 143 -14.81 38.72 -51.57
C HIS A 143 -13.88 39.93 -51.37
N ALA A 144 -12.62 39.71 -50.99
CA ALA A 144 -11.70 40.79 -50.61
C ALA A 144 -11.49 41.84 -51.71
N GLU A 145 -11.65 41.49 -52.99
CA GLU A 145 -11.55 42.41 -54.13
C GLU A 145 -12.72 43.42 -54.24
N GLN A 146 -13.87 43.11 -53.64
CA GLN A 146 -15.08 43.95 -53.72
C GLN A 146 -15.32 44.79 -52.45
N VAL A 147 -14.56 44.55 -51.38
CA VAL A 147 -14.72 45.24 -50.10
C VAL A 147 -13.73 46.40 -50.02
N ALA A 148 -14.24 47.61 -49.74
CA ALA A 148 -13.39 48.79 -49.60
C ALA A 148 -12.29 48.55 -48.53
N PRO A 149 -11.02 48.91 -48.79
CA PRO A 149 -9.89 48.56 -47.91
C PRO A 149 -10.07 48.95 -46.44
N LYS A 150 -10.77 50.07 -46.17
CA LYS A 150 -11.07 50.52 -44.79
C LYS A 150 -12.02 49.57 -44.03
N GLU A 151 -12.99 48.97 -44.71
CA GLU A 151 -13.92 48.02 -44.09
C GLU A 151 -13.26 46.65 -43.88
N LEU A 152 -12.38 46.23 -44.80
CA LEU A 152 -11.56 45.04 -44.62
C LEU A 152 -10.65 45.17 -43.39
N VAL A 153 -10.00 46.33 -43.20
CA VAL A 153 -9.18 46.60 -42.00
C VAL A 153 -10.03 46.59 -40.73
N ARG A 154 -11.24 47.18 -40.72
CA ARG A 154 -12.14 47.13 -39.55
C ARG A 154 -12.58 45.71 -39.20
N MET A 155 -12.86 44.88 -40.20
CA MET A 155 -13.23 43.48 -39.97
C MET A 155 -12.06 42.66 -39.47
N CYS A 156 -10.86 42.83 -40.04
CA CYS A 156 -9.64 42.17 -39.56
C CYS A 156 -9.31 42.58 -38.13
N VAL A 157 -9.39 43.88 -37.79
CA VAL A 157 -9.16 44.36 -36.42
C VAL A 157 -10.21 43.82 -35.45
N SER A 158 -11.48 43.77 -35.85
CA SER A 158 -12.55 43.20 -35.02
C SER A 158 -12.37 41.70 -34.80
N ALA A 159 -11.99 40.96 -35.84
CA ALA A 159 -11.73 39.52 -35.75
C ALA A 159 -10.49 39.20 -34.92
N ILE A 160 -9.41 39.98 -35.05
CA ILE A 160 -8.20 39.84 -34.22
C ILE A 160 -8.52 40.18 -32.77
N THR A 161 -9.24 41.28 -32.51
CA THR A 161 -9.66 41.66 -31.15
C THR A 161 -10.58 40.60 -30.54
N TRP A 162 -11.44 39.99 -31.34
CA TRP A 162 -12.32 38.90 -30.91
C TRP A 162 -11.55 37.60 -30.66
N CYS A 163 -10.60 37.22 -31.51
CA CYS A 163 -9.73 36.05 -31.28
C CYS A 163 -8.85 36.25 -30.04
N LEU A 164 -8.30 37.45 -29.84
CA LEU A 164 -7.51 37.78 -28.65
C LEU A 164 -8.36 37.78 -27.38
N SER A 165 -9.58 38.33 -27.41
CA SER A 165 -10.47 38.31 -26.24
C SER A 165 -10.99 36.91 -25.93
N THR A 166 -11.33 36.11 -26.94
CA THR A 166 -11.77 34.71 -26.74
C THR A 166 -10.61 33.82 -26.30
N GLY A 167 -9.43 34.03 -26.87
CA GLY A 167 -8.19 33.39 -26.44
C GLY A 167 -7.82 33.73 -25.00
N VAL A 168 -7.91 35.01 -24.62
CA VAL A 168 -7.71 35.46 -23.22
C VAL A 168 -8.78 34.87 -22.30
N VAL A 169 -10.04 34.80 -22.72
CA VAL A 169 -11.11 34.17 -21.93
C VAL A 169 -10.81 32.67 -21.75
N MET A 170 -10.51 31.92 -22.81
CA MET A 170 -10.11 30.50 -22.71
C MET A 170 -8.86 30.31 -21.84
N LEU A 171 -7.86 31.18 -22.00
CA LEU A 171 -6.66 31.13 -21.19
C LEU A 171 -7.00 31.39 -19.71
N CYS A 172 -7.85 32.36 -19.42
CA CYS A 172 -8.22 32.75 -18.06
C CYS A 172 -9.25 31.84 -17.39
N THR A 173 -10.14 31.19 -18.14
CA THR A 173 -11.21 30.34 -17.58
C THR A 173 -10.90 28.85 -17.67
N ILE A 174 -10.02 28.42 -18.56
CA ILE A 174 -9.67 27.00 -18.71
C ILE A 174 -8.20 26.78 -18.40
N ALA A 175 -7.29 27.49 -19.07
CA ALA A 175 -5.85 27.21 -18.93
C ALA A 175 -5.29 27.63 -17.57
N ILE A 176 -5.66 28.81 -17.06
CA ILE A 176 -5.21 29.30 -15.76
C ILE A 176 -5.82 28.47 -14.62
N PRO A 177 -7.13 28.14 -14.59
CA PRO A 177 -7.67 27.22 -13.59
C PRO A 177 -7.09 25.81 -13.71
N CYS A 178 -6.89 25.27 -14.92
CA CYS A 178 -6.22 23.98 -15.09
C CYS A 178 -4.75 24.03 -14.66
N TYR A 179 -4.03 25.11 -14.94
CA TYR A 179 -2.63 25.30 -14.53
C TYR A 179 -2.52 25.54 -13.03
N LEU A 180 -3.43 26.30 -12.43
CA LEU A 180 -3.51 26.49 -10.98
C LEU A 180 -3.99 25.20 -10.29
N LEU A 181 -4.87 24.41 -10.90
CA LEU A 181 -5.20 23.06 -10.44
C LEU A 181 -3.99 22.15 -10.57
N LEU A 182 -3.28 22.14 -11.69
CA LEU A 182 -2.09 21.31 -11.92
C LEU A 182 -0.90 21.75 -11.06
N ALA A 183 -0.74 23.03 -10.75
CA ALA A 183 0.34 23.57 -9.93
C ALA A 183 0.02 23.48 -8.43
N SER A 184 -1.24 23.69 -8.04
CA SER A 184 -1.72 23.34 -6.69
C SER A 184 -1.65 21.84 -6.48
N HIS A 185 -2.06 21.02 -7.46
CA HIS A 185 -1.86 19.59 -7.46
C HIS A 185 -0.38 19.22 -7.53
N ALA A 186 0.53 19.89 -8.24
CA ALA A 186 1.95 19.51 -8.21
C ALA A 186 2.58 19.71 -6.81
N ARG A 187 2.12 20.71 -6.06
CA ARG A 187 2.51 20.94 -4.65
C ARG A 187 1.72 20.10 -3.64
N ILE A 188 0.51 19.66 -4.01
CA ILE A 188 -0.36 18.78 -3.21
C ILE A 188 -0.07 17.30 -3.51
N LEU A 189 0.36 16.92 -4.70
CA LEU A 189 0.73 15.56 -5.15
C LEU A 189 2.04 15.10 -4.53
N SER A 190 2.92 16.05 -4.16
CA SER A 190 4.08 15.76 -3.32
C SER A 190 3.72 15.59 -1.84
N ALA A 191 2.51 15.98 -1.41
CA ALA A 191 2.09 16.00 -0.01
C ALA A 191 0.86 15.12 0.33
N PHE A 192 0.02 14.75 -0.64
CA PHE A 192 -1.24 14.02 -0.50
C PHE A 192 -1.38 13.00 -1.62
N ARG A 193 -1.57 11.74 -1.21
CA ARG A 193 -1.91 10.62 -2.10
C ARG A 193 -3.34 10.84 -2.61
N LEU A 194 -3.55 10.80 -3.92
CA LEU A 194 -4.89 10.84 -4.50
C LEU A 194 -5.68 9.61 -4.00
N ASN A 195 -6.73 9.84 -3.22
CA ASN A 195 -7.75 8.80 -2.98
C ASN A 195 -8.33 8.37 -4.33
N GLY A 196 -8.80 7.11 -4.45
CA GLY A 196 -9.29 6.54 -5.72
C GLY A 196 -10.25 7.44 -6.49
N LEU A 197 -11.08 8.21 -5.77
CA LEU A 197 -11.99 9.20 -6.35
C LEU A 197 -11.29 10.36 -7.08
N ALA A 198 -10.16 10.85 -6.57
CA ALA A 198 -9.43 11.95 -7.17
C ALA A 198 -8.63 11.47 -8.41
N PHE A 199 -8.21 10.21 -8.43
CA PHE A 199 -7.68 9.56 -9.63
C PHE A 199 -8.78 9.35 -10.68
N GLU A 200 -9.95 8.85 -10.28
CA GLU A 200 -11.14 8.76 -11.14
C GLU A 200 -11.50 10.13 -11.75
N GLN A 201 -11.51 11.19 -10.93
CA GLN A 201 -11.76 12.55 -11.39
C GLN A 201 -10.68 13.07 -12.35
N LEU A 202 -9.40 12.81 -12.07
CA LEU A 202 -8.31 13.18 -12.97
C LEU A 202 -8.40 12.44 -14.32
N CYS A 203 -8.71 11.14 -14.29
CA CYS A 203 -8.96 10.36 -15.49
C CYS A 203 -10.15 10.91 -16.30
N VAL A 204 -11.26 11.27 -15.64
CA VAL A 204 -12.41 11.91 -16.32
C VAL A 204 -11.99 13.24 -16.94
N MET A 205 -11.27 14.07 -16.20
CA MET A 205 -10.80 15.38 -16.69
C MET A 205 -9.87 15.23 -17.90
N LEU A 206 -8.88 14.33 -17.82
CA LEU A 206 -7.96 14.05 -18.92
C LEU A 206 -8.66 13.41 -20.13
N SER A 207 -9.68 12.58 -19.90
CA SER A 207 -10.50 11.99 -20.97
C SER A 207 -11.33 13.05 -21.69
N MET A 208 -11.91 14.00 -20.94
CA MET A 208 -12.65 15.12 -21.53
C MET A 208 -11.73 16.08 -22.28
N LEU A 209 -10.55 16.39 -21.74
CA LEU A 209 -9.52 17.20 -22.42
C LEU A 209 -9.02 16.49 -23.69
N GLY A 210 -8.76 15.18 -23.62
CA GLY A 210 -8.37 14.38 -24.77
C GLY A 210 -9.46 14.35 -25.85
N ALA A 211 -10.73 14.18 -25.47
CA ALA A 211 -11.85 14.23 -26.40
C ALA A 211 -12.01 15.62 -27.04
N GLN A 212 -11.85 16.70 -26.27
CA GLN A 212 -11.86 18.06 -26.79
C GLN A 212 -10.69 18.32 -27.75
N TYR A 213 -9.49 17.84 -27.43
CA TYR A 213 -8.32 18.01 -28.29
C TYR A 213 -8.44 17.21 -29.58
N VAL A 214 -8.93 15.97 -29.53
CA VAL A 214 -9.23 15.17 -30.71
C VAL A 214 -10.29 15.84 -31.57
N LEU A 215 -11.36 16.36 -30.97
CA LEU A 215 -12.40 17.09 -31.71
C LEU A 215 -11.84 18.35 -32.37
N PHE A 216 -11.00 19.11 -31.67
CA PHE A 216 -10.36 20.31 -32.19
C PHE A 216 -9.39 20.01 -33.33
N ALA A 217 -8.52 19.00 -33.15
CA ALA A 217 -7.61 18.53 -34.18
C ALA A 217 -8.38 18.01 -35.40
N LEU A 218 -9.49 17.28 -35.21
CA LEU A 218 -10.33 16.82 -36.31
C LEU A 218 -10.93 17.98 -37.10
N ILE A 219 -11.45 19.01 -36.41
CA ILE A 219 -12.00 20.23 -37.01
C ILE A 219 -10.91 20.98 -37.79
N GLU A 220 -9.68 21.04 -37.28
CA GLU A 220 -8.58 21.73 -37.93
C GLU A 220 -8.01 20.96 -39.13
N THR A 221 -7.98 19.62 -39.04
CA THR A 221 -7.47 18.75 -40.12
C THR A 221 -8.44 18.66 -41.29
N LEU A 222 -9.75 18.80 -41.01
CA LEU A 222 -10.81 18.79 -42.01
C LEU A 222 -11.06 20.22 -42.49
N ARG A 223 -10.18 20.71 -43.37
CA ARG A 223 -10.23 22.06 -43.98
C ARG A 223 -11.49 22.34 -44.82
N ASP A 224 -12.29 21.33 -45.14
CA ASP A 224 -13.53 21.46 -45.91
C ASP A 224 -14.77 21.44 -44.99
N PRO A 225 -15.86 22.14 -45.35
CA PRO A 225 -17.07 22.21 -44.53
C PRO A 225 -17.71 20.81 -44.44
N ILE A 226 -17.44 20.12 -43.34
CA ILE A 226 -18.11 18.86 -43.00
C ILE A 226 -19.58 19.17 -42.74
N GLU A 227 -20.47 18.31 -43.24
CA GLU A 227 -21.87 18.38 -42.87
C GLU A 227 -22.04 18.21 -41.35
N PRO A 228 -22.84 19.06 -40.69
CA PRO A 228 -22.99 19.07 -39.23
C PRO A 228 -23.45 17.72 -38.65
N GLU A 229 -24.05 16.86 -39.47
CA GLU A 229 -24.47 15.50 -39.13
C GLU A 229 -23.28 14.59 -38.78
N LEU A 230 -22.16 14.71 -39.49
CA LEU A 230 -20.98 13.86 -39.25
C LEU A 230 -20.29 14.22 -37.92
N ILE A 231 -20.22 15.51 -37.59
CA ILE A 231 -19.69 16.00 -36.31
C ILE A 231 -20.55 15.46 -35.15
N ALA A 232 -21.87 15.44 -35.31
CA ALA A 232 -22.78 14.90 -34.31
C ALA A 232 -22.57 13.39 -34.09
N VAL A 233 -22.33 12.61 -35.16
CA VAL A 233 -22.03 11.18 -35.08
C VAL A 233 -20.70 10.95 -34.33
N PHE A 234 -19.65 11.69 -34.65
CA PHE A 234 -18.36 11.56 -33.96
C PHE A 234 -18.44 11.93 -32.47
N CYS A 235 -19.12 13.04 -32.14
CA CYS A 235 -19.36 13.41 -30.74
C CYS A 235 -20.15 12.33 -30.00
N SER A 236 -21.16 11.74 -30.65
CA SER A 236 -21.97 10.65 -30.07
C SER A 236 -21.15 9.40 -29.83
N LEU A 237 -20.26 9.03 -30.75
CA LEU A 237 -19.36 7.87 -30.60
C LEU A 237 -18.31 8.09 -29.50
N ALA A 238 -17.76 9.30 -29.38
CA ALA A 238 -16.84 9.66 -28.31
C ALA A 238 -17.54 9.61 -26.93
N LEU A 239 -18.74 10.18 -26.83
CA LEU A 239 -19.54 10.11 -25.60
C LEU A 239 -19.97 8.68 -25.27
N LEU A 240 -20.29 7.86 -26.26
CA LEU A 240 -20.57 6.43 -26.09
C LEU A 240 -19.36 5.67 -25.57
N ALA A 241 -18.17 5.92 -26.12
CA ALA A 241 -16.92 5.30 -25.64
C ALA A 241 -16.61 5.69 -24.18
N ILE A 242 -16.80 6.96 -23.82
CA ILE A 242 -16.66 7.44 -22.44
C ILE A 242 -17.73 6.79 -21.53
N GLY A 243 -18.98 6.69 -21.99
CA GLY A 243 -20.07 6.05 -21.27
C GLY A 243 -19.82 4.55 -21.04
N LEU A 244 -19.34 3.83 -22.05
CA LEU A 244 -18.97 2.42 -21.96
C LEU A 244 -17.78 2.20 -21.02
N ALA A 245 -16.78 3.10 -21.04
CA ALA A 245 -15.70 3.09 -20.05
C ALA A 245 -16.24 3.30 -18.62
N PHE A 246 -17.19 4.21 -18.43
CA PHE A 246 -17.84 4.45 -17.14
C PHE A 246 -18.65 3.26 -16.63
N VAL A 247 -19.42 2.62 -17.51
CA VAL A 247 -20.20 1.41 -17.18
C VAL A 247 -19.26 0.26 -16.85
N GLY A 248 -18.17 0.09 -17.60
CA GLY A 248 -17.14 -0.89 -17.30
C GLY A 248 -16.45 -0.64 -15.96
N LEU A 249 -16.16 0.61 -15.60
CA LEU A 249 -15.56 0.97 -14.31
C LEU A 249 -16.51 0.81 -13.12
N ARG A 250 -17.83 0.72 -13.34
CA ARG A 250 -18.82 0.47 -12.28
C ARG A 250 -18.96 -1.00 -11.89
N ASP A 251 -18.59 -1.94 -12.76
CA ASP A 251 -18.58 -3.36 -12.41
C ASP A 251 -17.38 -3.64 -11.52
N ASP A 252 -17.61 -3.99 -10.24
CA ASP A 252 -16.56 -4.30 -9.28
C ASP A 252 -15.60 -5.40 -9.75
N ARG A 253 -16.07 -6.35 -10.58
CA ARG A 253 -15.22 -7.41 -11.14
C ARG A 253 -14.34 -6.88 -12.26
N LEU A 254 -14.88 -6.05 -13.16
CA LEU A 254 -14.10 -5.45 -14.23
C LEU A 254 -13.11 -4.43 -13.67
N ARG A 255 -13.55 -3.61 -12.71
CA ARG A 255 -12.73 -2.67 -11.95
C ARG A 255 -11.62 -3.39 -11.18
N SER A 256 -11.91 -4.47 -10.47
CA SER A 256 -10.89 -5.29 -9.79
C SER A 256 -9.93 -5.95 -10.79
N ARG A 257 -10.40 -6.36 -11.98
CA ARG A 257 -9.53 -6.89 -13.04
C ARG A 257 -8.68 -5.82 -13.70
N VAL A 258 -9.19 -4.60 -13.90
CA VAL A 258 -8.46 -3.47 -14.50
C VAL A 258 -7.48 -2.87 -13.50
N HIS A 259 -7.88 -2.64 -12.25
CA HIS A 259 -6.94 -2.28 -11.18
C HIS A 259 -5.97 -3.40 -10.89
N GLY A 260 -6.40 -4.66 -10.90
CA GLY A 260 -5.51 -5.81 -10.84
C GLY A 260 -4.50 -5.73 -11.98
N PHE A 261 -4.94 -5.56 -13.23
CA PHE A 261 -4.07 -5.46 -14.39
C PHE A 261 -3.11 -4.25 -14.37
N LEU A 262 -3.56 -3.09 -13.88
CA LEU A 262 -2.76 -1.86 -13.79
C LEU A 262 -1.83 -1.86 -12.56
N ALA A 263 -2.28 -2.37 -11.42
CA ALA A 263 -1.46 -2.56 -10.21
C ALA A 263 -0.43 -3.68 -10.41
N LEU A 264 -0.80 -4.75 -11.12
CA LEU A 264 0.12 -5.79 -11.61
C LEU A 264 1.17 -5.25 -12.58
N ARG A 265 1.00 -4.02 -13.09
CA ARG A 265 1.88 -3.41 -14.09
C ARG A 265 2.88 -2.40 -13.54
N GLY A 266 3.09 -2.27 -12.23
CA GLY A 266 4.25 -1.48 -11.84
C GLY A 266 4.57 -1.43 -10.37
N HIS A 267 3.75 -0.77 -9.58
CA HIS A 267 4.24 -0.20 -8.31
C HIS A 267 4.69 -1.28 -7.32
N ASP A 268 3.81 -2.19 -6.92
CA ASP A 268 4.12 -3.20 -5.89
C ASP A 268 5.31 -4.10 -6.29
N VAL A 269 5.34 -4.53 -7.57
CA VAL A 269 6.40 -5.40 -8.12
C VAL A 269 7.73 -4.65 -8.32
N THR A 270 7.68 -3.38 -8.71
CA THR A 270 8.89 -2.53 -8.87
C THR A 270 9.47 -2.15 -7.51
N ASP A 271 8.63 -1.81 -6.55
CA ASP A 271 9.05 -1.52 -5.18
C ASP A 271 9.66 -2.77 -4.54
N ALA A 272 9.05 -3.94 -4.75
CA ALA A 272 9.62 -5.22 -4.35
C ALA A 272 10.96 -5.52 -5.04
N ALA A 273 11.12 -5.18 -6.32
CA ALA A 273 12.40 -5.31 -7.01
C ALA A 273 13.48 -4.35 -6.45
N GLY A 274 13.09 -3.16 -6.02
CA GLY A 274 13.97 -2.24 -5.27
C GLY A 274 14.41 -2.82 -3.93
N ILE A 275 13.49 -3.47 -3.20
CA ILE A 275 13.81 -4.20 -1.96
C ILE A 275 14.77 -5.36 -2.25
N ALA A 276 14.52 -6.13 -3.31
CA ALA A 276 15.41 -7.20 -3.75
C ALA A 276 16.82 -6.71 -4.08
N GLU A 277 16.94 -5.55 -4.73
CA GLU A 277 18.21 -4.90 -5.02
C GLU A 277 18.96 -4.52 -3.74
N MET A 278 18.28 -3.94 -2.75
CA MET A 278 18.89 -3.63 -1.46
C MET A 278 19.33 -4.89 -0.69
N LEU A 279 18.54 -5.96 -0.77
CA LEU A 279 18.85 -7.21 -0.08
C LEU A 279 20.06 -7.93 -0.68
N ASN A 280 20.21 -7.93 -2.00
CA ASN A 280 21.16 -8.82 -2.69
C ASN A 280 22.18 -8.11 -3.59
N GLY A 281 22.08 -6.79 -3.77
CA GLY A 281 22.94 -6.02 -4.67
C GLY A 281 22.71 -6.31 -6.17
N VAL A 282 21.60 -6.96 -6.52
CA VAL A 282 21.22 -7.28 -7.91
C VAL A 282 20.28 -6.19 -8.41
N LYS A 283 20.58 -5.58 -9.57
CA LYS A 283 19.76 -4.48 -10.12
C LYS A 283 18.29 -4.87 -10.25
N ALA A 284 17.38 -3.98 -9.86
CA ALA A 284 15.93 -4.23 -9.90
C ALA A 284 15.44 -4.78 -11.26
N SER A 285 15.94 -4.27 -12.39
CA SER A 285 15.57 -4.77 -13.72
C SER A 285 15.96 -6.23 -13.96
N GLN A 286 17.14 -6.65 -13.48
CA GLN A 286 17.60 -8.04 -13.57
C GLN A 286 16.78 -8.95 -12.66
N VAL A 287 16.41 -8.44 -11.47
CA VAL A 287 15.51 -9.17 -10.56
C VAL A 287 14.16 -9.41 -11.23
N LEU A 288 13.59 -8.39 -11.89
CA LEU A 288 12.31 -8.51 -12.59
C LEU A 288 12.36 -9.52 -13.74
N GLU A 289 13.41 -9.50 -14.55
CA GLU A 289 13.61 -10.45 -15.65
C GLU A 289 13.79 -11.89 -15.14
N SER A 290 14.64 -12.06 -14.12
CA SER A 290 14.84 -13.35 -13.44
C SER A 290 13.52 -13.85 -12.85
N ALA A 291 12.78 -12.98 -12.16
CA ALA A 291 11.53 -13.33 -11.54
C ALA A 291 10.48 -13.76 -12.58
N ALA A 292 10.33 -13.02 -13.67
CA ALA A 292 9.37 -13.32 -14.73
C ALA A 292 9.63 -14.69 -15.39
N SER A 293 10.90 -15.10 -15.52
CA SER A 293 11.27 -16.37 -16.13
C SER A 293 11.23 -17.57 -15.17
N SER A 294 11.34 -17.33 -13.86
CA SER A 294 11.43 -18.39 -12.85
C SER A 294 10.28 -18.40 -11.83
N PHE A 295 9.27 -17.55 -11.98
CA PHE A 295 8.07 -17.58 -11.15
C PHE A 295 7.24 -18.84 -11.44
N ARG A 296 7.03 -19.64 -10.40
CA ARG A 296 6.29 -20.91 -10.45
C ARG A 296 5.25 -20.97 -9.36
N ALA A 297 4.26 -21.82 -9.53
CA ALA A 297 3.26 -22.11 -8.51
C ALA A 297 2.81 -23.56 -8.60
N VAL A 298 2.16 -24.04 -7.54
CA VAL A 298 1.64 -25.40 -7.41
C VAL A 298 0.20 -25.34 -6.92
N THR A 299 -0.66 -26.26 -7.33
CA THR A 299 -2.01 -26.35 -6.75
C THR A 299 -1.96 -27.11 -5.42
N LEU A 300 -2.77 -26.69 -4.44
CA LEU A 300 -2.65 -27.19 -3.07
C LEU A 300 -2.88 -28.72 -2.95
N ASP A 301 -3.71 -29.31 -3.80
CA ASP A 301 -3.96 -30.76 -3.85
C ASP A 301 -2.75 -31.58 -4.35
N GLU A 302 -1.79 -30.95 -5.02
CA GLU A 302 -0.52 -31.58 -5.43
C GLU A 302 0.54 -31.54 -4.31
N LEU A 303 0.33 -30.73 -3.27
CA LEU A 303 1.20 -30.78 -2.10
C LEU A 303 1.00 -32.09 -1.32
N THR A 304 2.01 -32.46 -0.54
CA THR A 304 1.98 -33.62 0.35
C THR A 304 2.58 -33.19 1.68
N LEU A 305 2.26 -33.91 2.76
CA LEU A 305 2.86 -33.67 4.07
C LEU A 305 4.40 -33.65 4.03
N ASP A 306 5.01 -34.43 3.16
CA ASP A 306 6.46 -34.52 3.03
C ASP A 306 7.09 -33.29 2.37
N HIS A 307 6.32 -32.50 1.62
CA HIS A 307 6.77 -31.19 1.17
C HIS A 307 6.89 -30.19 2.32
N LEU A 308 6.19 -30.40 3.44
CA LEU A 308 6.25 -29.52 4.62
C LEU A 308 7.28 -29.96 5.67
N ARG A 309 7.79 -31.20 5.59
CA ARG A 309 8.88 -31.68 6.43
C ARG A 309 10.16 -30.98 6.02
N SER A 310 11.00 -30.57 6.98
CA SER A 310 12.33 -30.05 6.67
C SER A 310 13.09 -31.06 5.80
N ALA A 311 13.85 -30.57 4.81
CA ALA A 311 14.67 -31.46 4.01
C ALA A 311 15.58 -32.26 4.96
N PRO A 312 15.66 -33.60 4.84
CA PRO A 312 16.61 -34.36 5.63
C PRO A 312 17.97 -33.72 5.39
N ARG A 313 18.62 -33.23 6.46
CA ARG A 313 19.97 -32.67 6.37
C ARG A 313 20.80 -33.73 5.66
N ARG A 314 21.15 -33.49 4.38
CA ARG A 314 22.10 -34.34 3.68
C ARG A 314 23.36 -34.30 4.54
N ARG A 315 23.66 -35.40 5.24
CA ARG A 315 24.94 -35.58 5.91
C ARG A 315 25.98 -35.49 4.79
N SER A 316 26.53 -34.30 4.61
CA SER A 316 27.57 -34.07 3.63
C SER A 316 28.82 -34.77 4.15
N SER A 317 28.98 -36.05 3.79
CA SER A 317 30.24 -36.79 3.93
C SER A 317 31.30 -36.31 2.94
N VAL A 318 31.02 -35.25 2.17
CA VAL A 318 32.00 -34.63 1.27
C VAL A 318 32.94 -33.75 2.10
N ARG A 319 34.11 -34.30 2.45
CA ARG A 319 35.31 -33.51 2.81
C ARG A 319 35.67 -32.63 1.60
N LEU A 320 35.09 -31.44 1.49
CA LEU A 320 35.55 -30.42 0.56
C LEU A 320 36.80 -29.76 1.16
N SER A 321 37.93 -29.85 0.46
CA SER A 321 39.16 -29.13 0.79
C SER A 321 38.94 -27.62 0.63
N SER A 322 38.79 -26.92 1.75
CA SER A 322 38.37 -25.52 1.87
C SER A 322 39.38 -24.44 1.40
N ARG A 323 40.04 -24.58 0.25
CA ARG A 323 41.09 -23.61 -0.16
C ARG A 323 40.88 -22.83 -1.46
N ARG A 324 39.80 -23.00 -2.24
CA ARG A 324 39.69 -22.31 -3.55
C ARG A 324 38.44 -21.48 -3.85
N VAL A 325 37.43 -21.40 -2.97
CA VAL A 325 36.17 -20.68 -3.32
C VAL A 325 36.02 -19.30 -2.65
N LEU A 326 36.91 -18.91 -1.72
CA LEU A 326 36.73 -17.67 -0.92
C LEU A 326 37.23 -16.36 -1.55
N HIS A 327 37.66 -16.34 -2.82
CA HIS A 327 38.26 -15.12 -3.42
C HIS A 327 37.48 -14.44 -4.55
N ALA A 328 36.29 -14.92 -4.91
CA ALA A 328 35.59 -14.44 -6.11
C ALA A 328 34.39 -13.50 -5.84
N VAL A 329 34.38 -12.69 -4.78
CA VAL A 329 33.57 -11.45 -4.71
C VAL A 329 34.24 -10.48 -3.73
N VAL A 330 35.13 -9.61 -4.22
CA VAL A 330 35.64 -8.44 -3.48
C VAL A 330 34.87 -7.23 -3.99
N TRP A 331 34.03 -6.63 -3.15
CA TRP A 331 33.35 -5.36 -3.42
C TRP A 331 34.28 -4.18 -3.09
N PRO A 332 34.33 -3.11 -3.92
CA PRO A 332 35.16 -1.95 -3.65
C PRO A 332 34.31 -0.81 -3.07
N PHE A 333 34.24 -0.63 -1.75
CA PHE A 333 33.99 0.69 -1.14
C PHE A 333 34.35 0.69 0.36
N GLY A 334 35.12 1.71 0.77
CA GLY A 334 35.16 2.21 2.15
C GLY A 334 36.19 1.58 3.10
N ARG A 335 37.34 2.25 3.26
CA ARG A 335 38.24 2.05 4.41
C ARG A 335 37.52 2.42 5.71
N LEU A 336 37.00 1.43 6.43
CA LEU A 336 36.77 1.56 7.88
C LEU A 336 37.96 0.93 8.61
N ARG A 337 38.61 1.75 9.45
CA ARG A 337 39.71 1.37 10.34
C ARG A 337 39.30 0.16 11.19
N ARG A 338 40.00 -0.96 11.04
CA ARG A 338 39.94 -2.08 11.99
C ARG A 338 40.68 -1.69 13.27
N SER A 339 40.02 -1.86 14.42
CA SER A 339 40.67 -2.02 15.71
C SER A 339 40.77 -3.52 16.02
N PRO A 340 41.89 -4.05 16.57
CA PRO A 340 42.01 -5.47 16.84
C PRO A 340 41.44 -5.78 18.22
N VAL A 341 40.37 -6.56 18.28
CA VAL A 341 40.02 -7.34 19.47
C VAL A 341 40.08 -8.80 19.07
N ALA A 342 41.10 -9.50 19.58
CA ALA A 342 41.21 -10.94 19.49
C ALA A 342 40.19 -11.58 20.45
N ALA A 343 39.33 -12.44 19.93
CA ALA A 343 38.48 -13.32 20.73
C ALA A 343 38.58 -14.73 20.15
N SER A 344 38.79 -15.70 21.03
CA SER A 344 39.19 -17.08 20.74
C SER A 344 38.07 -17.89 20.06
N ALA A 345 38.45 -18.72 19.09
CA ALA A 345 37.54 -19.43 18.19
C ALA A 345 37.01 -20.80 18.70
N ASP A 346 37.27 -21.17 19.97
CA ASP A 346 37.06 -22.55 20.43
C ASP A 346 35.68 -22.85 21.06
N SER A 347 34.83 -21.84 21.30
CA SER A 347 33.54 -22.06 21.99
C SER A 347 32.34 -22.32 21.05
N ALA A 348 32.49 -22.13 19.74
CA ALA A 348 31.37 -22.26 18.79
C ALA A 348 31.15 -23.68 18.24
N GLN A 349 32.06 -24.63 18.48
CA GLN A 349 31.92 -26.00 17.96
C GLN A 349 31.19 -26.95 18.92
N HIS A 350 31.09 -26.64 20.22
CA HIS A 350 30.59 -27.59 21.21
C HIS A 350 29.05 -27.60 21.37
N GLU A 351 28.35 -26.61 20.81
CA GLU A 351 26.88 -26.51 20.88
C GLU A 351 26.17 -27.16 19.68
N LEU A 352 26.93 -27.71 18.72
CA LEU A 352 26.42 -28.36 17.51
C LEU A 352 26.36 -29.91 17.59
N GLU A 353 26.95 -30.52 18.63
CA GLU A 353 27.03 -31.99 18.76
C GLU A 353 25.98 -32.62 19.69
N LEU A 354 25.14 -31.85 20.39
CA LEU A 354 24.23 -32.41 21.41
C LEU A 354 22.82 -32.82 20.95
N GLU A 355 22.45 -32.67 19.67
CA GLU A 355 21.10 -33.05 19.15
C GLU A 355 21.10 -34.21 18.14
N ALA A 356 22.19 -34.97 18.03
CA ALA A 356 22.31 -36.03 17.01
C ALA A 356 21.82 -37.44 17.43
N ASP A 357 21.41 -37.66 18.68
CA ASP A 357 21.29 -39.02 19.24
C ASP A 357 19.89 -39.58 19.51
N THR A 358 18.81 -38.93 19.04
CA THR A 358 17.46 -39.49 19.19
C THR A 358 16.65 -39.46 17.89
N ALA A 359 17.09 -40.19 16.86
CA ALA A 359 16.23 -40.69 15.78
C ALA A 359 16.97 -41.71 14.87
N SER A 360 17.23 -42.91 15.37
CA SER A 360 17.63 -44.06 14.54
C SER A 360 16.52 -45.11 14.49
N VAL A 361 15.31 -44.70 14.08
CA VAL A 361 14.29 -45.66 13.63
C VAL A 361 14.62 -46.03 12.19
N SER A 362 15.21 -47.22 12.02
CA SER A 362 15.46 -47.84 10.72
C SER A 362 14.14 -48.18 10.03
N THR A 363 13.65 -47.29 9.17
CA THR A 363 12.59 -47.63 8.21
C THR A 363 13.20 -48.37 7.02
N ARG A 364 13.03 -49.70 7.01
CA ARG A 364 13.37 -50.59 5.89
C ARG A 364 12.54 -50.24 4.65
N GLY A 365 13.19 -49.68 3.63
CA GLY A 365 13.41 -50.37 2.34
C GLY A 365 12.27 -50.57 1.33
N SER A 366 11.02 -50.14 1.54
CA SER A 366 9.97 -50.24 0.50
C SER A 366 9.28 -48.89 0.27
N ASP A 367 9.09 -48.51 -1.00
CA ASP A 367 8.26 -47.40 -1.51
C ASP A 367 8.89 -46.01 -1.80
N VAL A 368 10.22 -45.90 -1.99
CA VAL A 368 10.83 -44.62 -2.45
C VAL A 368 10.91 -44.50 -3.99
N ALA A 369 10.70 -45.59 -4.73
CA ALA A 369 10.75 -45.61 -6.18
C ALA A 369 9.44 -45.03 -6.78
N GLY A 370 9.38 -43.72 -6.98
CA GLY A 370 8.26 -43.06 -7.68
C GLY A 370 7.96 -41.63 -7.25
N ARG A 371 8.65 -41.10 -6.24
CA ARG A 371 8.38 -39.73 -5.78
C ARG A 371 9.05 -38.71 -6.71
N ARG A 372 8.24 -37.95 -7.43
CA ARG A 372 8.71 -36.79 -8.21
C ARG A 372 9.41 -35.78 -7.29
N PRO A 373 10.58 -35.22 -7.68
CA PRO A 373 11.18 -34.06 -7.04
C PRO A 373 10.15 -32.96 -6.78
N ALA A 374 10.27 -32.26 -5.65
CA ALA A 374 9.33 -31.18 -5.28
C ALA A 374 9.25 -30.05 -6.34
N THR A 375 10.32 -29.85 -7.12
CA THR A 375 10.36 -28.88 -8.21
C THR A 375 9.58 -29.32 -9.46
N GLU A 376 9.30 -30.63 -9.61
CA GLU A 376 8.56 -31.16 -10.75
C GLU A 376 7.05 -30.97 -10.65
N ILE A 377 6.51 -30.73 -9.44
CA ILE A 377 5.07 -30.49 -9.26
C ILE A 377 4.69 -29.02 -9.46
N SER A 378 5.63 -28.08 -9.35
CA SER A 378 5.35 -26.68 -9.65
C SER A 378 5.37 -26.45 -11.16
N ARG A 379 4.57 -25.49 -11.63
CA ARG A 379 4.46 -25.07 -13.03
C ARG A 379 4.75 -23.58 -13.16
N PRO A 380 5.27 -23.11 -14.32
CA PRO A 380 5.41 -21.68 -14.59
C PRO A 380 4.09 -20.95 -14.35
N ALA A 381 4.16 -19.79 -13.70
CA ALA A 381 3.01 -18.96 -13.37
C ALA A 381 3.26 -17.52 -13.81
N ARG A 382 2.17 -16.75 -14.01
CA ARG A 382 2.28 -15.30 -14.25
C ARG A 382 2.23 -14.56 -12.93
N LEU A 383 3.01 -13.49 -12.76
CA LEU A 383 2.85 -12.58 -11.63
C LEU A 383 1.39 -12.09 -11.58
N GLY A 384 0.78 -12.14 -10.40
CA GLY A 384 -0.64 -11.86 -10.15
C GLY A 384 -1.60 -13.03 -10.32
N SER A 385 -1.16 -14.15 -10.92
CA SER A 385 -2.04 -15.30 -11.11
C SER A 385 -2.09 -16.24 -9.90
N VAL A 386 -1.19 -16.08 -8.94
CA VAL A 386 -1.07 -16.94 -7.76
C VAL A 386 -1.92 -16.41 -6.62
N ASP A 387 -2.75 -17.26 -6.02
CA ASP A 387 -3.71 -16.87 -4.99
C ASP A 387 -3.04 -16.45 -3.69
N VAL A 388 -2.05 -17.23 -3.23
CA VAL A 388 -1.34 -16.96 -1.98
C VAL A 388 0.14 -17.28 -2.11
N PHE A 389 0.96 -16.44 -1.47
CA PHE A 389 2.31 -16.80 -1.04
C PHE A 389 2.22 -17.45 0.34
N VAL A 390 2.78 -18.65 0.51
CA VAL A 390 2.75 -19.36 1.81
C VAL A 390 4.03 -19.05 2.59
N SER A 391 3.91 -18.16 3.59
CA SER A 391 4.99 -17.88 4.53
C SER A 391 4.88 -18.75 5.77
N HIS A 392 5.99 -19.39 6.17
CA HIS A 392 6.00 -20.33 7.28
C HIS A 392 7.41 -20.53 7.85
N SER A 393 7.50 -21.03 9.08
CA SER A 393 8.78 -21.51 9.64
C SER A 393 8.99 -23.00 9.37
N TRP A 394 10.20 -23.35 8.93
CA TRP A 394 10.64 -24.73 8.78
C TRP A 394 10.80 -25.47 10.13
N HIS A 395 10.86 -24.76 11.25
CA HIS A 395 10.94 -25.35 12.59
C HIS A 395 9.59 -25.68 13.22
N ASP A 396 8.49 -25.17 12.64
CA ASP A 396 7.16 -25.50 13.14
C ASP A 396 6.71 -26.89 12.69
N PRO A 397 5.89 -27.60 13.50
CA PRO A 397 5.50 -28.98 13.22
C PRO A 397 4.86 -29.15 11.83
N PRO A 398 5.36 -30.06 10.97
CA PRO A 398 4.85 -30.22 9.61
C PRO A 398 3.40 -30.68 9.56
N ALA A 399 2.98 -31.52 10.52
CA ALA A 399 1.60 -31.98 10.61
C ALA A 399 0.62 -30.82 10.88
N ALA A 400 0.94 -29.92 11.81
CA ALA A 400 0.11 -28.75 12.11
C ALA A 400 0.02 -27.80 10.91
N LYS A 401 1.13 -27.58 10.18
CA LYS A 401 1.13 -26.80 8.93
C LYS A 401 0.22 -27.43 7.88
N TRP A 402 0.31 -28.75 7.70
CA TRP A 402 -0.46 -29.50 6.72
C TRP A 402 -1.96 -29.41 6.99
N GLU A 403 -2.35 -29.65 8.23
CA GLU A 403 -3.73 -29.59 8.67
C GLU A 403 -4.33 -28.18 8.46
N ALA A 404 -3.61 -27.13 8.90
CA ALA A 404 -4.02 -25.74 8.72
C ALA A 404 -4.17 -25.37 7.25
N LEU A 405 -3.21 -25.76 6.40
CA LEU A 405 -3.27 -25.53 4.95
C LEU A 405 -4.46 -26.24 4.30
N HIS A 406 -4.73 -27.50 4.66
CA HIS A 406 -5.88 -28.25 4.12
C HIS A 406 -7.22 -27.67 4.54
N ALA A 407 -7.35 -27.28 5.81
CA ALA A 407 -8.57 -26.63 6.30
C ALA A 407 -8.84 -25.32 5.54
N TRP A 408 -7.80 -24.49 5.36
CA TRP A 408 -7.89 -23.27 4.55
C TRP A 408 -8.21 -23.56 3.07
N GLY A 409 -7.57 -24.58 2.49
CA GLY A 409 -7.81 -25.02 1.12
C GLY A 409 -9.25 -25.46 0.88
N ALA A 410 -9.83 -26.21 1.80
CA ALA A 410 -11.23 -26.61 1.75
C ALA A 410 -12.17 -25.40 1.78
N GLN A 411 -11.90 -24.42 2.64
CA GLN A 411 -12.67 -23.16 2.68
C GLN A 411 -12.52 -22.37 1.37
N PHE A 412 -11.30 -22.28 0.84
CA PHE A 412 -11.02 -21.63 -0.43
C PHE A 412 -11.82 -22.27 -1.57
N ARG A 413 -11.79 -23.61 -1.67
CA ARG A 413 -12.52 -24.39 -2.68
C ARG A 413 -14.03 -24.19 -2.56
N ALA A 414 -14.58 -24.19 -1.34
CA ALA A 414 -15.99 -23.91 -1.10
C ALA A 414 -16.40 -22.51 -1.58
N THR A 415 -15.50 -21.53 -1.48
CA THR A 415 -15.78 -20.13 -1.84
C THR A 415 -15.58 -19.88 -3.35
N HIS A 416 -14.57 -20.49 -3.97
CA HIS A 416 -14.14 -20.16 -5.33
C HIS A 416 -14.40 -21.26 -6.37
N GLY A 417 -14.84 -22.45 -5.95
CA GLY A 417 -15.13 -23.58 -6.84
C GLY A 417 -13.90 -24.21 -7.50
N ARG A 418 -12.68 -23.95 -7.00
CA ARG A 418 -11.41 -24.50 -7.52
C ARG A 418 -10.36 -24.63 -6.42
N GLU A 419 -9.30 -25.41 -6.68
CA GLU A 419 -8.11 -25.43 -5.83
C GLU A 419 -7.41 -24.07 -5.82
N PRO A 420 -6.81 -23.67 -4.68
CA PRO A 420 -5.93 -22.52 -4.65
C PRO A 420 -4.60 -22.85 -5.35
N LEU A 421 -4.14 -21.92 -6.18
CA LEU A 421 -2.81 -21.89 -6.76
C LEU A 421 -1.89 -21.15 -5.80
N ILE A 422 -0.86 -21.81 -5.30
CA ILE A 422 -0.02 -21.29 -4.23
C ILE A 422 1.45 -21.22 -4.63
N TRP A 423 2.15 -20.22 -4.10
CA TRP A 423 3.60 -20.17 -4.11
C TRP A 423 4.11 -20.75 -2.79
N PHE A 424 4.86 -21.84 -2.88
CA PHE A 424 5.45 -22.55 -1.74
C PHE A 424 6.93 -22.79 -2.00
N ASP A 425 7.79 -22.24 -1.14
CA ASP A 425 9.24 -22.13 -1.32
C ASP A 425 9.91 -23.44 -1.77
N ARG A 426 9.62 -24.56 -1.12
CA ARG A 426 10.24 -25.86 -1.45
C ARG A 426 9.92 -26.35 -2.86
N CYS A 427 8.73 -26.03 -3.36
CA CYS A 427 8.26 -26.51 -4.65
C CYS A 427 8.53 -25.50 -5.77
N CYS A 428 8.50 -24.21 -5.44
CA CYS A 428 8.59 -23.12 -6.41
C CYS A 428 10.03 -22.62 -6.59
N ILE A 429 10.91 -22.83 -5.60
CA ILE A 429 12.35 -22.57 -5.73
C ILE A 429 13.06 -23.84 -6.19
N ASP A 430 13.96 -23.69 -7.16
CA ASP A 430 14.93 -24.72 -7.50
C ASP A 430 15.86 -25.00 -6.32
N GLN A 431 15.59 -26.08 -5.59
CA GLN A 431 16.35 -26.47 -4.39
C GLN A 431 17.82 -26.81 -4.71
N ALA A 432 18.16 -27.09 -5.97
CA ALA A 432 19.54 -27.28 -6.39
C ALA A 432 20.27 -25.95 -6.61
N ASN A 433 19.54 -24.84 -6.78
CA ASN A 433 20.09 -23.52 -7.10
C ASN A 433 19.35 -22.39 -6.37
N ILE A 434 19.19 -22.52 -5.05
CA ILE A 434 18.49 -21.55 -4.20
C ILE A 434 19.09 -20.16 -4.36
N ALA A 435 20.43 -20.04 -4.41
CA ALA A 435 21.13 -18.76 -4.48
C ALA A 435 20.78 -17.92 -5.72
N ALA A 436 20.45 -18.55 -6.85
CA ALA A 436 20.08 -17.83 -8.06
C ALA A 436 18.65 -17.27 -8.01
N GLN A 437 17.75 -17.91 -7.27
CA GLN A 437 16.33 -17.54 -7.24
C GLN A 437 15.94 -16.74 -5.99
N LEU A 438 16.70 -16.86 -4.90
CA LEU A 438 16.44 -16.13 -3.66
C LEU A 438 16.41 -14.60 -3.84
N PRO A 439 17.24 -13.98 -4.70
CA PRO A 439 17.15 -12.55 -4.95
C PRO A 439 15.80 -12.07 -5.49
N ALA A 440 15.06 -12.93 -6.20
CA ALA A 440 13.75 -12.62 -6.74
C ALA A 440 12.60 -12.85 -5.75
N LEU A 441 12.86 -13.32 -4.52
CA LEU A 441 11.81 -13.61 -3.55
C LEU A 441 10.88 -12.42 -3.26
N PRO A 442 11.37 -11.18 -3.09
CA PRO A 442 10.48 -10.04 -2.89
C PRO A 442 9.47 -9.87 -4.03
N VAL A 443 9.91 -10.09 -5.28
CA VAL A 443 9.05 -10.01 -6.47
C VAL A 443 8.06 -11.17 -6.53
N TYR A 444 8.46 -12.38 -6.15
CA TYR A 444 7.55 -13.53 -6.06
C TYR A 444 6.41 -13.28 -5.07
N LEU A 445 6.76 -12.71 -3.92
CA LEU A 445 5.83 -12.40 -2.86
C LEU A 445 4.87 -11.27 -3.27
N ALA A 446 5.36 -10.19 -3.88
CA ALA A 446 4.51 -9.13 -4.44
C ALA A 446 3.68 -9.60 -5.66
N GLY A 447 4.16 -10.64 -6.36
CA GLY A 447 3.46 -11.30 -7.45
C GLY A 447 2.33 -12.23 -7.03
N CYS A 448 2.07 -12.41 -5.73
CA CYS A 448 0.95 -13.20 -5.23
C CYS A 448 -0.20 -12.29 -4.76
N ASN A 449 -1.44 -12.75 -4.91
CA ASN A 449 -2.63 -11.94 -4.56
C ASN A 449 -2.78 -11.71 -3.05
N LYS A 450 -2.30 -12.66 -2.23
CA LYS A 450 -2.38 -12.65 -0.77
C LYS A 450 -1.14 -13.26 -0.14
N LEU A 451 -0.93 -12.97 1.14
CA LEU A 451 0.06 -13.63 1.99
C LEU A 451 -0.65 -14.54 2.99
N LEU A 452 -0.39 -15.84 2.92
CA LEU A 452 -0.88 -16.84 3.86
C LEU A 452 0.23 -17.19 4.86
N VAL A 453 0.04 -16.83 6.13
CA VAL A 453 1.02 -17.01 7.19
C VAL A 453 0.63 -18.20 8.06
N LEU A 454 1.46 -19.24 8.06
CA LEU A 454 1.34 -20.38 8.97
C LEU A 454 2.04 -20.03 10.29
N LEU A 455 1.28 -19.48 11.22
CA LEU A 455 1.78 -18.81 12.42
C LEU A 455 1.99 -19.82 13.56
N GLY A 456 3.13 -20.50 13.55
CA GLY A 456 3.56 -21.35 14.66
C GLY A 456 4.50 -20.66 15.64
N PRO A 457 4.93 -21.36 16.71
CA PRO A 457 5.70 -20.77 17.80
C PRO A 457 7.05 -20.19 17.39
N SER A 458 7.68 -20.78 16.36
CA SER A 458 9.00 -20.34 15.91
C SER A 458 8.94 -19.25 14.85
N TYR A 459 7.75 -18.93 14.31
CA TYR A 459 7.58 -18.02 13.17
C TYR A 459 8.25 -16.65 13.42
N PHE A 460 7.90 -15.95 14.51
CA PHE A 460 8.45 -14.63 14.81
C PHE A 460 9.93 -14.63 15.20
N SER A 461 10.47 -15.78 15.60
CA SER A 461 11.90 -15.92 15.92
C SER A 461 12.78 -16.03 14.67
N ARG A 462 12.18 -16.20 13.48
CA ARG A 462 12.87 -16.44 12.21
C ARG A 462 12.84 -15.16 11.36
N LEU A 463 13.99 -14.51 11.25
CA LEU A 463 14.10 -13.21 10.57
C LEU A 463 13.64 -13.27 9.11
N TRP A 464 13.87 -14.38 8.41
CA TRP A 464 13.39 -14.52 7.02
C TRP A 464 11.86 -14.49 6.91
N CYS A 465 11.15 -15.19 7.79
CA CYS A 465 9.68 -15.18 7.85
C CYS A 465 9.15 -13.77 8.16
N VAL A 466 9.87 -13.03 9.01
CA VAL A 466 9.55 -11.65 9.35
C VAL A 466 9.83 -10.69 8.20
N VAL A 467 10.92 -10.90 7.45
CA VAL A 467 11.25 -10.14 6.24
C VAL A 467 10.20 -10.35 5.15
N GLU A 468 9.65 -11.54 4.99
CA GLU A 468 8.54 -11.80 4.05
C GLU A 468 7.31 -10.93 4.40
N LEU A 469 6.91 -10.88 5.67
CA LEU A 469 5.86 -9.98 6.15
C LEU A 469 6.19 -8.52 5.88
N TYR A 470 7.45 -8.13 6.10
CA TYR A 470 7.91 -6.77 5.88
C TYR A 470 7.86 -6.35 4.41
N ILE A 471 8.34 -7.21 3.51
CA ILE A 471 8.26 -6.96 2.06
C ILE A 471 6.79 -6.82 1.66
N PHE A 472 5.91 -7.70 2.17
CA PHE A 472 4.49 -7.63 1.86
C PHE A 472 3.86 -6.35 2.38
N TYR A 473 4.23 -5.91 3.59
CA TYR A 473 3.82 -4.64 4.18
C TYR A 473 4.25 -3.46 3.30
N GLN A 474 5.52 -3.41 2.90
CA GLN A 474 6.08 -2.31 2.11
C GLN A 474 5.47 -2.24 0.70
N ALA A 475 5.34 -3.39 0.04
CA ALA A 475 4.81 -3.48 -1.32
C ALA A 475 3.36 -2.98 -1.45
N HIS A 476 2.66 -2.77 -0.32
CA HIS A 476 1.26 -2.36 -0.30
C HIS A 476 1.02 -1.00 0.38
N LEU A 477 2.05 -0.27 0.80
CA LEU A 477 1.87 1.07 1.34
C LEU A 477 1.28 2.02 0.28
N PRO A 478 0.35 2.94 0.64
CA PRO A 478 0.07 3.49 1.98
C PRO A 478 -0.80 2.62 2.87
N THR A 479 -1.62 1.78 2.25
CA THR A 479 -2.74 1.15 2.90
C THR A 479 -2.29 -0.25 3.26
N PRO A 480 -1.86 -0.50 4.50
CA PRO A 480 -1.33 -1.80 4.86
C PRO A 480 -2.33 -2.90 4.47
N PRO A 481 -1.85 -4.01 3.89
CA PRO A 481 -2.68 -4.95 3.16
C PRO A 481 -3.34 -5.95 4.11
N GLU A 482 -3.96 -5.46 5.18
CA GLU A 482 -4.48 -6.32 6.23
C GLU A 482 -5.47 -7.33 5.67
N ASP A 483 -6.34 -6.93 4.73
CA ASP A 483 -7.27 -7.79 4.00
C ASP A 483 -6.59 -8.83 3.10
N LYS A 484 -5.36 -8.57 2.65
CA LYS A 484 -4.56 -9.52 1.86
C LYS A 484 -3.68 -10.44 2.70
N ILE A 485 -3.60 -10.24 4.02
CA ILE A 485 -2.88 -11.15 4.93
C ILE A 485 -3.87 -12.09 5.62
N VAL A 486 -3.63 -13.39 5.48
CA VAL A 486 -4.37 -14.47 6.14
C VAL A 486 -3.45 -15.11 7.18
N LEU A 487 -3.84 -15.11 8.45
CA LEU A 487 -3.08 -15.72 9.54
C LEU A 487 -3.74 -17.04 9.96
N LEU A 488 -2.98 -18.13 9.92
CA LEU A 488 -3.41 -19.45 10.39
C LEU A 488 -2.56 -19.86 11.61
N PRO A 489 -3.06 -19.72 12.86
CA PRO A 489 -2.32 -20.14 14.04
C PRO A 489 -2.17 -21.66 14.07
N LEU A 490 -0.96 -22.16 14.36
CA LEU A 490 -0.67 -23.60 14.34
C LEU A 490 -0.82 -24.24 15.71
N ALA A 491 -1.45 -25.42 15.74
CA ALA A 491 -1.45 -26.32 16.89
C ALA A 491 -0.02 -26.67 17.30
N THR A 492 0.31 -26.56 18.58
CA THR A 492 1.49 -27.24 19.11
C THR A 492 1.08 -28.49 19.88
N PRO A 493 1.44 -29.69 19.40
CA PRO A 493 1.16 -30.92 20.14
C PRO A 493 1.95 -31.04 21.45
N TRP A 494 2.98 -30.21 21.69
CA TRP A 494 3.89 -30.38 22.83
C TRP A 494 3.44 -29.72 24.15
N ALA A 495 2.37 -28.93 24.15
CA ALA A 495 1.95 -28.22 25.38
C ALA A 495 1.26 -29.11 26.44
N THR A 496 1.06 -30.41 26.19
CA THR A 496 0.48 -31.35 27.16
C THR A 496 1.51 -32.07 28.01
N THR A 497 2.82 -31.94 27.71
CA THR A 497 3.87 -32.52 28.56
C THR A 497 4.46 -31.41 29.42
N GLU A 498 4.16 -31.41 30.72
CA GLU A 498 4.69 -30.55 31.77
C GLU A 498 6.11 -30.05 31.49
N THR A 499 6.24 -28.89 30.83
CA THR A 499 7.56 -28.33 30.54
C THR A 499 8.02 -27.56 31.78
N ARG A 500 8.93 -28.19 32.54
CA ARG A 500 9.81 -27.49 33.47
C ARG A 500 10.42 -26.27 32.76
N SER A 501 10.19 -25.10 33.35
CA SER A 501 10.49 -23.77 32.84
C SER A 501 11.90 -23.63 32.20
N PRO A 502 12.00 -23.29 30.89
CA PRO A 502 13.26 -22.92 30.25
C PRO A 502 13.62 -21.43 30.40
N LEU A 503 12.79 -20.62 31.07
CA LEU A 503 12.98 -19.17 31.16
C LEU A 503 13.92 -18.78 32.31
N ARG A 504 15.24 -19.01 32.16
CA ARG A 504 16.25 -18.50 33.10
C ARG A 504 17.19 -17.42 32.54
N SER A 505 17.12 -17.06 31.25
CA SER A 505 18.08 -16.09 30.67
C SER A 505 17.53 -14.71 30.29
N HIS A 506 16.24 -14.39 30.47
CA HIS A 506 15.72 -13.04 30.19
C HIS A 506 15.00 -12.43 31.39
N ARG A 507 15.79 -11.90 32.32
CA ARG A 507 15.31 -11.25 33.55
C ARG A 507 15.41 -9.72 33.42
N ARG A 508 14.69 -9.10 32.47
CA ARG A 508 14.53 -7.63 32.42
C ARG A 508 13.15 -7.07 32.00
N SER A 509 12.11 -7.87 31.79
CA SER A 509 10.82 -7.33 31.29
C SER A 509 9.54 -7.95 31.89
N SER A 510 9.59 -8.50 33.12
CA SER A 510 8.48 -9.26 33.71
C SER A 510 7.29 -8.44 34.26
N ALA A 511 7.36 -7.09 34.29
CA ALA A 511 6.25 -6.28 34.83
C ALA A 511 5.09 -6.06 33.83
N ARG A 512 5.32 -6.25 32.53
CA ARG A 512 4.33 -5.91 31.48
C ARG A 512 3.42 -7.08 31.08
N ALA A 513 3.88 -8.32 31.25
CA ALA A 513 3.14 -9.53 30.85
C ALA A 513 1.97 -9.87 31.80
N ALA A 514 2.05 -9.49 33.09
CA ALA A 514 1.01 -9.79 34.07
C ALA A 514 -0.34 -9.08 33.79
N ARG A 515 -0.32 -7.96 33.06
CA ARG A 515 -1.50 -7.10 32.83
C ARG A 515 -2.37 -7.49 31.64
N MET A 516 -1.93 -8.42 30.78
CA MET A 516 -2.77 -8.89 29.65
C MET A 516 -3.61 -10.13 29.97
N SER A 517 -3.40 -10.79 31.11
CA SER A 517 -4.13 -12.01 31.47
C SER A 517 -5.61 -11.80 31.84
N GLU A 518 -6.07 -10.55 31.98
CA GLU A 518 -7.44 -10.21 32.37
C GLU A 518 -8.41 -9.94 31.20
N LEU A 519 -7.97 -10.01 29.94
CA LEU A 519 -8.85 -9.85 28.79
C LEU A 519 -9.58 -11.16 28.45
N ARG A 520 -10.77 -11.37 29.02
CA ARG A 520 -11.73 -12.40 28.60
C ARG A 520 -12.41 -12.00 27.28
N PRO A 521 -12.30 -12.77 26.19
CA PRO A 521 -13.13 -12.57 25.01
C PRO A 521 -14.42 -13.39 25.14
N SER A 522 -15.55 -12.72 25.35
CA SER A 522 -16.90 -13.29 25.23
C SER A 522 -17.49 -12.87 23.89
N LEU A 523 -17.14 -13.56 22.80
CA LEU A 523 -17.87 -13.53 21.53
C LEU A 523 -17.27 -14.62 20.61
N VAL A 524 -17.97 -15.74 20.47
CA VAL A 524 -17.63 -16.82 19.53
C VAL A 524 -18.70 -16.84 18.45
N ALA A 525 -18.37 -16.37 17.25
CA ALA A 525 -19.15 -16.65 16.06
C ALA A 525 -18.83 -18.07 15.59
N HIS A 526 -19.87 -18.87 15.32
CA HIS A 526 -19.74 -20.25 14.84
C HIS A 526 -19.13 -20.29 13.43
N ALA A 527 -17.91 -20.81 13.33
CA ALA A 527 -17.35 -21.29 12.08
C ALA A 527 -17.75 -22.77 11.88
N PRO A 528 -17.98 -23.24 10.65
CA PRO A 528 -18.38 -24.61 10.39
C PRO A 528 -17.31 -25.60 10.88
N ASP A 529 -17.76 -26.64 11.58
CA ASP A 529 -16.95 -27.72 12.14
C ASP A 529 -16.32 -28.59 11.04
N GLY A 530 -15.21 -28.11 10.48
CA GLY A 530 -14.29 -28.95 9.71
C GLY A 530 -13.54 -29.87 10.66
N ALA A 531 -13.73 -31.18 10.48
CA ALA A 531 -12.98 -32.25 11.14
C ALA A 531 -11.47 -31.99 10.98
N GLY A 532 -10.76 -31.75 12.09
CA GLY A 532 -9.32 -31.55 12.06
C GLY A 532 -8.70 -31.22 13.42
N MET A 533 -9.27 -30.27 14.16
CA MET A 533 -8.66 -29.77 15.39
C MET A 533 -9.76 -29.51 16.42
N GLY A 534 -9.58 -29.95 17.67
CA GLY A 534 -10.53 -29.63 18.73
C GLY A 534 -10.67 -28.11 18.90
N THR A 535 -11.86 -27.63 19.24
CA THR A 535 -12.11 -26.20 19.54
C THR A 535 -11.11 -25.65 20.56
N ASP A 536 -10.75 -26.46 21.54
CA ASP A 536 -9.80 -26.14 22.61
C ASP A 536 -8.37 -25.97 22.09
N GLU A 537 -7.94 -26.83 21.17
CA GLU A 537 -6.61 -26.73 20.57
C GLU A 537 -6.50 -25.49 19.70
N ARG A 538 -7.54 -25.16 18.92
CA ARG A 538 -7.58 -23.92 18.11
C ARG A 538 -7.46 -22.69 18.99
N GLN A 539 -8.19 -22.69 20.11
CA GLN A 539 -8.11 -21.60 21.09
C GLN A 539 -6.70 -21.49 21.70
N LYS A 540 -6.07 -22.61 22.06
CA LYS A 540 -4.69 -22.64 22.58
C LYS A 540 -3.69 -22.10 21.55
N ALA A 541 -3.76 -22.53 20.29
CA ALA A 541 -2.91 -22.06 19.21
C ALA A 541 -3.05 -20.54 19.00
N ARG A 542 -4.29 -20.06 19.00
CA ARG A 542 -4.63 -18.63 18.91
C ARG A 542 -4.05 -17.84 20.08
N SER A 543 -4.22 -18.32 21.32
CA SER A 543 -3.64 -17.67 22.50
C SER A 543 -2.11 -17.62 22.45
N ALA A 544 -1.45 -18.71 22.04
CA ALA A 544 0.00 -18.75 21.90
C ALA A 544 0.51 -17.73 20.85
N ALA A 545 -0.17 -17.65 19.70
CA ALA A 545 0.15 -16.68 18.65
C ALA A 545 -0.02 -15.22 19.13
N LEU A 546 -1.08 -14.92 19.91
CA LEU A 546 -1.30 -13.61 20.50
C LEU A 546 -0.20 -13.23 21.50
N VAL A 547 0.23 -14.16 22.35
CA VAL A 547 1.34 -13.94 23.30
C VAL A 547 2.64 -13.68 22.56
N ALA A 548 2.96 -14.50 21.55
CA ALA A 548 4.16 -14.32 20.73
C ALA A 548 4.15 -12.96 20.02
N ALA A 549 3.01 -12.56 19.44
CA ALA A 549 2.86 -11.26 18.82
C ALA A 549 2.99 -10.10 19.83
N ALA A 550 2.40 -10.20 21.02
CA ALA A 550 2.48 -9.12 22.02
C ALA A 550 3.93 -8.76 22.42
N HIS A 551 4.84 -9.73 22.32
CA HIS A 551 6.27 -9.58 22.59
C HIS A 551 7.13 -9.43 21.33
N PHE A 552 6.52 -9.37 20.14
CA PHE A 552 7.26 -9.28 18.89
C PHE A 552 8.03 -7.97 18.76
N ASP A 553 9.33 -8.08 18.52
CA ASP A 553 10.20 -7.03 17.99
C ASP A 553 11.02 -7.67 16.85
N VAL A 554 11.07 -7.01 15.69
CA VAL A 554 11.82 -7.51 14.54
C VAL A 554 13.32 -7.69 14.84
N ARG A 555 13.87 -6.90 15.77
CA ARG A 555 15.29 -6.97 16.18
C ARG A 555 15.62 -8.23 16.98
N ASP A 556 14.61 -8.88 17.57
CA ASP A 556 14.78 -10.14 18.30
C ASP A 556 14.76 -11.37 17.38
N ALA A 557 14.38 -11.20 16.11
CA ALA A 557 14.32 -12.27 15.12
C ALA A 557 15.72 -12.68 14.65
N ARG A 558 15.92 -13.98 14.44
CA ARG A 558 17.22 -14.58 14.13
C ARG A 558 17.29 -15.04 12.68
N ALA A 559 18.38 -14.71 12.01
CA ALA A 559 18.72 -15.31 10.72
C ALA A 559 19.48 -16.64 10.91
N ALA A 560 19.54 -17.45 9.84
CA ALA A 560 20.34 -18.68 9.85
C ALA A 560 21.85 -18.37 9.97
N LEU A 561 22.29 -17.28 9.34
CA LEU A 561 23.65 -16.76 9.43
C LEU A 561 23.60 -15.38 10.12
N PRO A 562 24.44 -15.10 11.13
CA PRO A 562 24.47 -13.80 11.79
C PRO A 562 24.70 -12.63 10.82
N SER A 563 25.54 -12.82 9.79
CA SER A 563 25.78 -11.80 8.76
C SER A 563 24.54 -11.45 7.93
N ASP A 564 23.61 -12.40 7.77
CA ASP A 564 22.34 -12.12 7.12
C ASP A 564 21.42 -11.31 8.04
N ALA A 565 21.52 -11.48 9.36
CA ALA A 565 20.71 -10.71 10.31
C ALA A 565 20.98 -9.22 10.19
N ASP A 566 22.25 -8.81 10.24
CA ASP A 566 22.65 -7.41 10.13
C ASP A 566 22.19 -6.80 8.80
N ARG A 567 22.37 -7.53 7.69
CA ARG A 567 21.95 -7.09 6.35
C ARG A 567 20.44 -6.92 6.25
N LEU A 568 19.67 -7.91 6.71
CA LEU A 568 18.20 -7.90 6.62
C LEU A 568 17.61 -6.80 7.50
N LEU A 569 18.13 -6.63 8.72
CA LEU A 569 17.71 -5.56 9.62
C LEU A 569 18.07 -4.19 9.06
N ALA A 570 19.26 -4.01 8.47
CA ALA A 570 19.63 -2.76 7.81
C ALA A 570 18.66 -2.39 6.67
N VAL A 571 18.20 -3.37 5.89
CA VAL A 571 17.15 -3.12 4.88
C VAL A 571 15.86 -2.65 5.54
N ILE A 572 15.40 -3.33 6.60
CA ILE A 572 14.18 -2.94 7.33
C ILE A 572 14.30 -1.52 7.90
N GLU A 573 15.44 -1.18 8.50
CA GLU A 573 15.71 0.13 9.12
C GLU A 573 15.92 1.25 8.09
N SER A 574 16.39 0.94 6.88
CA SER A 574 16.63 1.92 5.83
C SER A 574 15.36 2.50 5.19
N GLN A 575 14.22 1.83 5.32
CA GLN A 575 12.98 2.30 4.72
C GLN A 575 12.25 3.30 5.62
N ARG A 576 11.30 4.03 5.00
CA ARG A 576 10.59 5.18 5.54
C ARG A 576 10.16 5.09 7.02
N ASP A 577 9.68 3.93 7.47
CA ASP A 577 9.13 3.76 8.82
C ASP A 577 9.95 2.80 9.72
N GLY A 578 10.98 2.17 9.16
CA GLY A 578 11.93 1.33 9.91
C GLY A 578 11.32 0.15 10.68
N ALA A 579 12.13 -0.39 11.59
CA ALA A 579 11.72 -1.41 12.55
C ALA A 579 10.71 -0.89 13.61
N ASP A 580 10.76 0.42 13.90
CA ASP A 580 9.98 1.05 14.97
C ASP A 580 8.50 1.19 14.64
N ALA A 581 8.12 1.36 13.37
CA ALA A 581 6.72 1.31 12.95
C ALA A 581 6.27 -0.12 12.60
N PHE A 582 7.16 -0.91 12.01
CA PHE A 582 6.84 -2.26 11.56
C PHE A 582 6.46 -3.20 12.73
N SER A 583 7.20 -3.15 13.84
CA SER A 583 6.92 -4.03 14.98
C SER A 583 5.54 -3.75 15.60
N PRO A 584 5.17 -2.50 15.96
CA PRO A 584 3.81 -2.17 16.38
C PRO A 584 2.73 -2.59 15.39
N TRP A 585 2.98 -2.43 14.08
CA TRP A 585 2.03 -2.83 13.05
C TRP A 585 1.76 -4.34 13.07
N ILE A 586 2.79 -5.18 13.15
CA ILE A 586 2.62 -6.64 13.29
C ILE A 586 1.81 -7.00 14.54
N ARG A 587 2.09 -6.35 15.67
CA ARG A 587 1.33 -6.58 16.91
C ARG A 587 -0.16 -6.28 16.71
N SER A 588 -0.46 -5.15 16.08
CA SER A 588 -1.83 -4.75 15.76
C SER A 588 -2.50 -5.72 14.78
N LEU A 589 -1.81 -6.09 13.70
CA LEU A 589 -2.30 -7.01 12.69
C LEU A 589 -2.72 -8.35 13.30
N VAL A 590 -1.85 -8.96 14.12
CA VAL A 590 -2.12 -10.27 14.72
C VAL A 590 -3.27 -10.18 15.72
N VAL A 591 -3.29 -9.16 16.58
CA VAL A 591 -4.39 -8.94 17.53
C VAL A 591 -5.69 -8.79 16.78
N SER A 592 -5.73 -7.96 15.74
CA SER A 592 -6.96 -7.69 15.01
C SER A 592 -7.48 -8.91 14.25
N LYS A 593 -6.60 -9.61 13.53
CA LYS A 593 -6.94 -10.81 12.76
C LYS A 593 -7.35 -11.98 13.64
N LEU A 594 -6.64 -12.18 14.74
CA LEU A 594 -6.94 -13.29 15.62
C LEU A 594 -8.09 -12.97 16.55
N LEU A 595 -8.27 -11.76 17.09
CA LEU A 595 -9.41 -11.46 17.97
C LEU A 595 -10.73 -11.18 17.23
N GLY A 596 -10.68 -10.97 15.91
CA GLY A 596 -11.86 -10.65 15.12
C GLY A 596 -12.42 -9.26 15.44
N THR A 597 -11.60 -8.36 15.97
CA THR A 597 -12.00 -7.02 16.40
C THR A 597 -12.16 -6.02 15.25
N TYR A 598 -12.37 -6.49 14.02
CA TYR A 598 -12.72 -5.63 12.90
C TYR A 598 -14.24 -5.57 12.73
N HIS A 599 -14.82 -4.46 13.18
CA HIS A 599 -16.09 -3.92 12.70
C HIS A 599 -15.92 -2.44 12.37
#